data_AF-A0A9D4JB75-F1
#
_entry.id   AF-A0A9D4JB75-F1
#
_cell.length_a   1.000
_cell.length_b   1.000
_cell.length_c   1.000
_cell.angle_alpha   90.00
_cell.angle_beta   90.00
_cell.angle_gamma   90.00
#
_symmetry.space_group_name_H-M   'P 1'
#
loop_
_entity.id
_entity.type
_entity.pdbx_description
1 polymer ?
#
loop_
_entity_poly.entity_id
_entity_poly.type
_entity_poly.pdbx_seq_one_letter_code
_entity_poly.pdbx_strand_id
1 'polypeptide(L)'
;MTICEIRIYRQADCVHGTYSANCSKECHCLSGSCESVTGICMNAVCQDGWRGFACNETCNPGTFGANCSFICHCYDNDTCHHINGTCLFNQCAAGWTHANCSVACNPGTFGANCSYICHCYNTEICHHIDGTCPVNQCAAGWTHDNCSVGM
;
A
#
# COMPACT_ATOMS: atom_id res chain seq x y z
N MET A 1 3.77 -57.89 26.22
CA MET A 1 3.11 -57.15 25.12
C MET A 1 2.85 -55.75 25.62
N THR A 2 3.76 -54.82 25.30
CA THR A 2 3.68 -53.43 25.74
C THR A 2 2.65 -52.73 24.89
N ILE A 3 1.53 -52.33 25.48
CA ILE A 3 0.50 -51.55 24.80
C ILE A 3 1.10 -50.15 24.59
N CYS A 4 1.23 -49.76 23.33
CA CYS A 4 1.74 -48.45 22.94
C CYS A 4 0.75 -47.39 23.44
N GLU A 5 1.14 -46.55 24.39
CA GLU A 5 0.30 -45.43 24.79
C GLU A 5 0.14 -44.50 23.59
N ILE A 6 -1.09 -44.40 23.08
CA ILE A 6 -1.46 -43.37 22.14
C ILE A 6 -1.35 -42.05 22.91
N ARG A 7 -0.26 -41.32 22.70
CA ARG A 7 -0.20 -39.91 23.08
C ARG A 7 -1.25 -39.19 22.24
N ILE A 8 -2.47 -39.07 22.76
CA ILE A 8 -3.44 -38.11 22.27
C ILE A 8 -2.84 -36.76 22.65
N TYR A 9 -2.01 -36.20 21.76
CA TYR A 9 -1.64 -34.80 21.85
C TYR A 9 -2.96 -34.05 21.89
N ARG A 10 -3.29 -33.48 23.05
CA ARG A 10 -4.47 -32.64 23.20
C ARG A 10 -4.30 -31.52 22.19
N GLN A 11 -5.07 -31.57 21.11
CA GLN A 11 -5.15 -30.52 20.13
C GLN A 11 -5.42 -29.23 20.91
N ALA A 12 -4.50 -28.28 20.90
CA ALA A 12 -4.73 -27.01 21.60
C ALA A 12 -5.90 -26.34 20.89
N ASP A 13 -7.05 -26.25 21.56
CA ASP A 13 -8.16 -25.41 21.16
C ASP A 13 -7.71 -23.96 21.39
N CYS A 14 -6.94 -23.45 20.45
CA CYS A 14 -6.48 -22.08 20.47
C CYS A 14 -7.68 -21.15 20.45
N VAL A 15 -7.56 -20.03 21.16
CA VAL A 15 -8.56 -18.95 21.12
C VAL A 15 -8.65 -18.46 19.67
N HIS A 16 -9.87 -18.10 19.24
CA HIS A 16 -10.13 -17.57 17.91
C HIS A 16 -9.08 -16.54 17.49
N GLY A 17 -8.51 -16.72 16.29
CA GLY A 17 -7.49 -15.84 15.73
C GLY A 17 -6.06 -16.24 16.06
N THR A 18 -5.83 -17.30 16.84
CA THR A 18 -4.48 -17.83 17.12
C THR A 18 -4.33 -19.29 16.70
N TYR A 19 -3.11 -19.67 16.36
CA TYR A 19 -2.76 -21.02 15.93
C TYR A 19 -1.35 -21.42 16.35
N SER A 20 -0.95 -22.65 16.02
CA SER A 20 0.28 -23.38 16.39
C SER A 20 0.14 -24.24 17.65
N ALA A 21 1.11 -25.12 17.89
CA ALA A 21 1.14 -26.01 19.05
C ALA A 21 1.00 -25.31 20.41
N ASN A 22 1.39 -24.02 20.50
CA ASN A 22 1.33 -23.19 21.70
C ASN A 22 0.46 -21.93 21.52
N CYS A 23 -0.36 -21.85 20.47
CA CYS A 23 -1.23 -20.70 20.18
C CYS A 23 -0.51 -19.33 20.12
N SER A 24 0.75 -19.32 19.69
CA SER A 24 1.59 -18.11 19.69
C SER A 24 1.61 -17.35 18.37
N LYS A 25 0.93 -17.86 17.33
CA LYS A 25 0.86 -17.22 16.02
C LYS A 25 -0.54 -16.71 15.76
N GLU A 26 -0.66 -15.59 15.05
CA GLU A 26 -1.93 -14.93 14.76
C GLU A 26 -2.36 -15.16 13.31
N CYS A 27 -3.68 -15.30 13.12
CA CYS A 27 -4.35 -15.35 11.83
C CYS A 27 -5.13 -14.06 11.62
N HIS A 28 -4.99 -13.42 10.45
CA HIS A 28 -5.76 -12.23 10.07
C HIS A 28 -6.82 -12.57 9.01
N CYS A 29 -7.65 -13.59 9.26
CA CYS A 29 -8.75 -13.94 8.36
C CYS A 29 -9.85 -12.87 8.43
N LEU A 30 -10.34 -12.38 7.28
CA LEU A 30 -11.47 -11.45 7.22
C LEU A 30 -12.80 -12.14 7.56
N SER A 31 -12.99 -13.36 7.07
CA SER A 31 -14.15 -14.19 7.33
C SER A 31 -13.76 -15.67 7.41
N GLY A 32 -14.46 -16.42 8.26
CA GLY A 32 -14.21 -17.85 8.48
C GLY A 32 -13.36 -18.16 9.72
N SER A 33 -13.16 -19.45 9.97
CA SER A 33 -12.37 -19.97 11.09
C SER A 33 -10.90 -20.11 10.73
N CYS A 34 -10.02 -19.63 11.61
CA CYS A 34 -8.59 -19.92 11.62
C CYS A 34 -8.38 -21.31 12.25
N GLU A 35 -7.78 -22.23 11.51
CA GLU A 35 -7.49 -23.58 12.00
C GLU A 35 -6.41 -23.53 13.10
N SER A 36 -6.69 -24.07 14.29
CA SER A 36 -5.82 -23.93 15.47
C SER A 36 -4.43 -24.55 15.34
N VAL A 37 -4.22 -25.52 14.44
CA VAL A 37 -2.88 -26.10 14.16
C VAL A 37 -2.13 -25.27 13.14
N THR A 38 -2.72 -25.09 11.97
CA THR A 38 -2.02 -24.64 10.75
C THR A 38 -2.16 -23.13 10.52
N GLY A 39 -3.19 -22.52 11.11
CA GLY A 39 -3.60 -21.15 10.87
C GLY A 39 -4.35 -20.94 9.56
N ILE A 40 -4.64 -21.98 8.79
CA ILE A 40 -5.28 -21.83 7.48
C ILE A 40 -6.66 -21.19 7.63
N CYS A 41 -6.91 -20.13 6.87
CA CYS A 41 -8.20 -19.48 6.77
C CYS A 41 -9.08 -20.24 5.78
N MET A 42 -10.07 -20.99 6.26
CA MET A 42 -10.83 -21.96 5.46
C MET A 42 -11.70 -21.36 4.32
N ASN A 43 -11.77 -20.03 4.16
CA ASN A 43 -12.46 -19.33 3.07
C ASN A 43 -11.64 -18.17 2.45
N ALA A 44 -10.33 -18.16 2.67
CA ALA A 44 -9.28 -17.44 1.92
C ALA A 44 -9.39 -15.91 1.71
N VAL A 45 -10.23 -15.17 2.45
CA VAL A 45 -10.15 -13.70 2.45
C VAL A 45 -9.39 -13.24 3.67
N CYS A 46 -8.26 -12.55 3.46
CA CYS A 46 -7.47 -11.93 4.51
C CYS A 46 -7.98 -10.52 4.82
N GLN A 47 -7.76 -10.06 6.05
CA GLN A 47 -7.92 -8.66 6.40
C GLN A 47 -6.98 -7.78 5.56
N ASP A 48 -7.33 -6.51 5.40
CA ASP A 48 -6.54 -5.54 4.65
C ASP A 48 -5.08 -5.54 5.13
N GLY A 49 -4.16 -5.55 4.17
CA GLY A 49 -2.73 -5.57 4.45
C GLY A 49 -2.14 -6.93 4.78
N TRP A 50 -2.93 -8.01 4.75
CA TRP A 50 -2.49 -9.38 5.03
C TRP A 50 -2.67 -10.30 3.83
N ARG A 51 -1.81 -11.31 3.72
CA ARG A 51 -1.80 -12.31 2.67
C ARG A 51 -1.31 -13.67 3.17
N GLY A 52 -1.32 -14.65 2.26
CA GLY A 52 -0.92 -16.03 2.52
C GLY A 52 -2.09 -16.90 2.99
N PHE A 53 -1.90 -18.22 2.97
CA PHE A 53 -2.97 -19.17 3.31
C PHE A 53 -3.47 -19.05 4.75
N ALA A 54 -2.61 -18.58 5.65
CA ALA A 54 -2.93 -18.31 7.05
C ALA A 54 -3.16 -16.83 7.36
N CYS A 55 -3.16 -15.96 6.34
CA CYS A 55 -3.27 -14.50 6.49
C CYS A 55 -2.30 -13.95 7.55
N ASN A 56 -1.06 -14.40 7.54
CA ASN A 56 -0.03 -14.10 8.55
C ASN A 56 1.20 -13.40 7.94
N GLU A 57 1.16 -13.11 6.65
CA GLU A 57 2.18 -12.34 5.95
C GLU A 57 1.60 -10.96 5.64
N THR A 58 2.41 -9.91 5.80
CA THR A 58 2.02 -8.58 5.33
C THR A 58 2.03 -8.53 3.80
N CYS A 59 1.38 -7.52 3.23
CA CYS A 59 1.59 -7.18 1.81
C CYS A 59 3.08 -7.01 1.50
N ASN A 60 3.42 -7.28 0.23
CA ASN A 60 4.77 -7.10 -0.25
C ASN A 60 5.15 -5.60 -0.21
N PRO A 61 6.44 -5.28 -0.09
CA PRO A 61 6.92 -3.91 -0.27
C PRO A 61 6.33 -3.26 -1.52
N GLY A 62 5.73 -2.08 -1.36
CA GLY A 62 5.13 -1.34 -2.46
C GLY A 62 3.63 -1.61 -2.69
N THR A 63 2.99 -2.48 -1.91
CA THR A 63 1.53 -2.67 -1.97
C THR A 63 0.83 -2.65 -0.61
N PHE A 64 -0.46 -2.33 -0.62
CA PHE A 64 -1.28 -2.23 0.60
C PHE A 64 -2.77 -2.56 0.38
N GLY A 65 -3.51 -2.62 1.49
CA GLY A 65 -4.97 -2.73 1.55
C GLY A 65 -5.52 -4.10 1.19
N ALA A 66 -6.79 -4.14 0.82
CA ALA A 66 -7.49 -5.37 0.48
C ALA A 66 -6.76 -6.15 -0.63
N ASN A 67 -6.47 -7.43 -0.37
CA ASN A 67 -5.74 -8.31 -1.29
C ASN A 67 -4.41 -7.72 -1.80
N CYS A 68 -3.80 -6.79 -1.08
CA CYS A 68 -2.57 -6.09 -1.49
C CYS A 68 -2.68 -5.47 -2.90
N SER A 69 -3.87 -4.98 -3.26
CA SER A 69 -4.17 -4.54 -4.63
C SER A 69 -3.87 -3.06 -4.89
N PHE A 70 -3.57 -2.27 -3.86
CA PHE A 70 -3.20 -0.86 -4.01
C PHE A 70 -1.68 -0.70 -4.03
N ILE A 71 -1.18 0.24 -4.84
CA ILE A 71 0.25 0.52 -5.03
C ILE A 71 0.65 1.72 -4.15
N CYS A 72 1.77 1.61 -3.46
CA CYS A 72 2.38 2.72 -2.73
C CYS A 72 3.06 3.69 -3.71
N HIS A 73 2.83 4.99 -3.54
CA HIS A 73 3.59 6.04 -4.23
C HIS A 73 4.34 6.93 -3.24
N CYS A 74 5.05 6.31 -2.29
CA CYS A 74 5.92 7.04 -1.36
C CYS A 74 7.18 7.54 -2.04
N TYR A 75 7.77 8.60 -1.48
CA TYR A 75 9.04 9.16 -1.93
C TYR A 75 10.15 8.10 -1.97
N ASP A 76 11.07 8.21 -2.93
CA ASP A 76 12.24 7.33 -3.11
C ASP A 76 11.95 5.81 -3.13
N ASN A 77 10.77 5.42 -3.64
CA ASN A 77 10.28 4.03 -3.60
C ASN A 77 10.20 3.43 -2.18
N ASP A 78 10.01 4.28 -1.17
CA ASP A 78 9.78 3.85 0.21
C ASP A 78 8.58 2.91 0.30
N THR A 79 8.60 2.07 1.33
CA THR A 79 7.48 1.18 1.65
C THR A 79 6.40 1.93 2.42
N CYS A 80 5.15 1.73 2.00
CA CYS A 80 4.00 2.23 2.73
C CYS A 80 3.47 1.21 3.74
N HIS A 81 2.67 1.68 4.69
CA HIS A 81 2.04 0.83 5.68
C HIS A 81 1.06 -0.14 4.99
N HIS A 82 1.27 -1.45 5.17
CA HIS A 82 0.59 -2.51 4.44
C HIS A 82 -0.94 -2.48 4.55
N ILE A 83 -1.52 -1.92 5.62
CA ILE A 83 -2.98 -1.85 5.78
C ILE A 83 -3.60 -0.67 5.04
N ASN A 84 -3.10 0.55 5.24
CA ASN A 84 -3.78 1.80 4.85
C ASN A 84 -3.00 2.62 3.80
N GLY A 85 -1.79 2.20 3.48
CA GLY A 85 -0.94 2.83 2.48
C GLY A 85 -0.22 4.09 2.93
N THR A 86 -0.24 4.46 4.22
CA THR A 86 0.43 5.69 4.69
C THR A 86 1.95 5.57 4.60
N CYS A 87 2.60 6.62 4.12
CA CYS A 87 4.07 6.69 4.02
C CYS A 87 4.68 7.12 5.36
N LEU A 88 5.85 6.58 5.71
CA LEU A 88 6.52 6.83 6.99
C LEU A 88 6.73 8.32 7.31
N PHE A 89 7.03 9.11 6.29
CA PHE A 89 7.29 10.56 6.41
C PHE A 89 6.17 11.43 5.82
N ASN A 90 5.03 10.85 5.44
CA ASN A 90 3.96 11.54 4.70
C ASN A 90 4.48 12.27 3.45
N GLN A 91 5.47 11.68 2.76
CA GLN A 91 6.06 12.21 1.54
C GLN A 91 5.71 11.29 0.38
N CYS A 92 5.02 11.85 -0.60
CA CYS A 92 4.66 11.19 -1.84
C CYS A 92 5.71 11.41 -2.92
N ALA A 93 5.86 10.41 -3.78
CA ALA A 93 6.59 10.52 -5.02
C ALA A 93 6.00 11.63 -5.91
N ALA A 94 6.78 12.07 -6.89
CA ALA A 94 6.35 13.07 -7.83
C ALA A 94 5.07 12.63 -8.57
N GLY A 95 4.08 13.51 -8.61
CA GLY A 95 2.80 13.25 -9.25
C GLY A 95 1.71 12.66 -8.34
N TRP A 96 1.98 12.46 -7.05
CA TRP A 96 1.06 11.83 -6.10
C TRP A 96 0.89 12.68 -4.83
N THR A 97 -0.25 12.53 -4.16
CA THR A 97 -0.63 13.27 -2.95
C THR A 97 -1.65 12.50 -2.08
N HIS A 98 -2.09 13.11 -0.98
CA HIS A 98 -2.84 12.55 0.16
C HIS A 98 -2.01 11.64 1.10
N ALA A 99 -2.60 11.27 2.24
CA ALA A 99 -1.91 10.56 3.33
C ALA A 99 -1.30 9.22 2.92
N ASN A 100 -1.87 8.56 1.91
CA ASN A 100 -1.43 7.27 1.38
C ASN A 100 -0.87 7.36 -0.04
N CYS A 101 -0.66 8.57 -0.57
CA CYS A 101 -0.15 8.82 -1.91
C CYS A 101 -0.93 8.11 -3.03
N SER A 102 -2.21 7.78 -2.82
CA SER A 102 -3.01 7.03 -3.80
C SER A 102 -3.71 7.92 -4.83
N VAL A 103 -3.52 9.23 -4.75
CA VAL A 103 -4.22 10.22 -5.59
C VAL A 103 -3.19 10.96 -6.44
N ALA A 104 -3.38 10.94 -7.75
CA ALA A 104 -2.56 11.72 -8.67
C ALA A 104 -2.77 13.22 -8.45
N CYS A 105 -1.80 14.06 -8.82
CA CYS A 105 -1.97 15.51 -8.71
C CYS A 105 -3.19 16.00 -9.50
N ASN A 106 -3.89 16.95 -8.90
CA ASN A 106 -4.97 17.65 -9.58
C ASN A 106 -4.39 18.44 -10.78
N PRO A 107 -5.20 18.65 -11.84
CA PRO A 107 -4.80 19.46 -12.97
C PRO A 107 -4.22 20.82 -12.52
N GLY A 108 -3.09 21.21 -13.10
CA GLY A 108 -2.38 22.45 -12.75
C GLY A 108 -1.35 22.33 -11.63
N THR A 109 -1.15 21.15 -11.04
CA THR A 109 -0.10 20.90 -10.04
C THR A 109 0.77 19.70 -10.40
N PHE A 110 2.03 19.72 -9.93
CA PHE A 110 2.97 18.64 -10.22
C PHE A 110 4.04 18.44 -9.13
N GLY A 111 4.84 17.39 -9.30
CA GLY A 111 5.98 17.05 -8.46
C GLY A 111 5.62 16.44 -7.12
N ALA A 112 6.58 16.39 -6.19
CA ALA A 112 6.41 15.71 -4.90
C ALA A 112 5.30 16.38 -4.09
N ASN A 113 4.37 15.58 -3.56
CA ASN A 113 3.16 16.05 -2.87
C ASN A 113 2.31 17.05 -3.67
N CYS A 114 2.50 17.14 -5.00
CA CYS A 114 1.87 18.14 -5.86
C CYS A 114 2.16 19.58 -5.44
N SER A 115 3.39 19.82 -4.96
CA SER A 115 3.79 21.09 -4.33
C SER A 115 4.14 22.19 -5.34
N TYR A 116 4.21 21.88 -6.64
CA TYR A 116 4.54 22.85 -7.69
C TYR A 116 3.33 23.15 -8.56
N ILE A 117 3.27 24.37 -9.10
CA ILE A 117 2.18 24.87 -9.94
C ILE A 117 2.64 24.86 -11.40
N CYS A 118 1.76 24.41 -12.29
CA CYS A 118 2.02 24.44 -13.72
C CYS A 118 1.85 25.85 -14.30
N HIS A 119 2.76 26.21 -15.21
CA HIS A 119 2.75 27.50 -15.90
C HIS A 119 2.53 27.34 -17.42
N CYS A 120 1.80 26.29 -17.80
CA CYS A 120 1.37 26.11 -19.18
C CYS A 120 0.21 27.07 -19.52
N TYR A 121 0.02 27.36 -20.81
CA TYR A 121 -1.08 28.18 -21.31
C TYR A 121 -2.45 27.64 -20.86
N ASN A 122 -2.61 26.32 -20.90
CA ASN A 122 -3.68 25.62 -20.20
C ASN A 122 -3.06 24.80 -19.06
N THR A 123 -3.41 25.09 -17.82
CA THR A 123 -2.84 24.38 -16.65
C THR A 123 -3.31 22.93 -16.56
N GLU A 124 -4.40 22.55 -17.22
CA GLU A 124 -4.94 21.19 -17.15
C GLU A 124 -4.15 20.15 -17.96
N ILE A 125 -3.25 20.59 -18.84
CA ILE A 125 -2.51 19.72 -19.75
C ILE A 125 -1.05 19.47 -19.32
N CYS A 126 -0.62 20.01 -18.18
CA CYS A 126 0.72 19.73 -17.69
C CYS A 126 0.83 18.31 -17.16
N HIS A 127 2.00 17.71 -17.32
CA HIS A 127 2.25 16.37 -16.79
C HIS A 127 2.41 16.43 -15.27
N HIS A 128 1.61 15.65 -14.55
CA HIS A 128 1.53 15.70 -13.08
C HIS A 128 2.85 15.32 -12.37
N ILE A 129 3.74 14.57 -13.01
CA ILE A 129 5.00 14.14 -12.37
C ILE A 129 6.05 15.26 -12.44
N ASP A 130 6.27 15.85 -13.61
CA ASP A 130 7.43 16.72 -13.90
C ASP A 130 7.07 18.14 -14.35
N GLY A 131 5.77 18.44 -14.49
CA GLY A 131 5.27 19.75 -14.89
C GLY A 131 5.49 20.07 -16.36
N THR A 132 5.87 19.09 -17.19
CA THR A 132 6.09 19.32 -18.62
C THR A 132 4.84 19.86 -19.30
N CYS A 133 5.03 20.91 -20.10
CA CYS A 133 3.99 21.51 -20.92
C CYS A 133 4.14 21.05 -22.38
N PRO A 134 3.04 21.00 -23.16
CA PRO A 134 3.14 20.87 -24.60
C PRO A 134 4.00 21.97 -25.23
N VAL A 135 4.66 21.65 -26.33
CA VAL A 135 5.67 22.51 -26.99
C VAL A 135 5.13 23.91 -27.26
N ASN A 136 5.89 24.93 -26.86
CA ASN A 136 5.56 26.35 -27.00
C ASN A 136 4.24 26.79 -26.34
N GLN A 137 3.77 26.07 -25.31
CA GLN A 137 2.54 26.41 -24.59
C GLN A 137 2.80 26.89 -23.16
N CYS A 138 3.69 27.85 -22.98
CA CYS A 138 3.82 28.55 -21.69
C CYS A 138 2.76 29.65 -21.54
N ALA A 139 2.32 29.87 -20.32
CA ALA A 139 1.50 31.02 -19.97
C ALA A 139 2.30 32.32 -20.18
N ALA A 140 1.58 33.43 -20.36
CA ALA A 140 2.22 34.74 -20.56
C ALA A 140 3.16 35.06 -19.38
N GLY A 141 4.39 35.48 -19.71
CA GLY A 141 5.44 35.77 -18.72
C GLY A 141 6.26 34.57 -18.28
N TRP A 142 5.99 33.35 -18.76
CA TRP A 142 6.76 32.14 -18.43
C TRP A 142 7.54 31.60 -19.62
N THR A 143 8.76 31.12 -19.36
CA THR A 143 9.73 30.68 -20.38
C THR A 143 10.59 29.50 -19.89
N HIS A 144 11.51 29.04 -20.75
CA HIS A 144 12.42 27.90 -20.55
C HIS A 144 11.70 26.54 -20.45
N ASP A 145 12.47 25.47 -20.19
CA ASP A 145 11.96 24.11 -20.06
C ASP A 145 10.88 24.06 -18.96
N ASN A 146 9.76 23.41 -19.29
CA ASN A 146 8.57 23.27 -18.44
C ASN A 146 8.00 24.59 -17.91
N CYS A 147 8.25 25.71 -18.62
CA CYS A 147 7.75 27.02 -18.24
C CYS A 147 8.14 27.41 -16.81
N SER A 148 9.37 27.09 -16.41
CA SER A 148 9.87 27.22 -15.04
C SER A 148 10.40 28.61 -14.68
N VAL A 149 10.60 29.49 -15.67
CA VAL A 149 11.18 30.83 -15.48
C VAL A 149 10.16 31.93 -15.78
N GLY A 150 9.77 32.67 -14.75
CA GLY A 150 8.94 33.87 -14.86
C GLY A 150 9.76 35.13 -15.15
N MET A 151 9.24 36.01 -16.01
CA MET A 151 9.79 37.34 -16.34
C MET A 151 9.27 38.45 -15.43
#